data_AF-A0A7X8JNU7-F1
#
_entry.id   AF-A0A7X8JNU7-F1
#
_cell.length_a   1.000
_cell.length_b   1.000
_cell.length_c   1.000
_cell.angle_alpha   90.00
_cell.angle_beta   90.00
_cell.angle_gamma   90.00
#
_symmetry.space_group_name_H-M   'P 1'
#
loop_
_entity.id
_entity.type
_entity.pdbx_description
1 polymer ?
#
loop_
_entity_poly.entity_id
_entity_poly.type
_entity_poly.pdbx_seq_one_letter_code
_entity_poly.pdbx_strand_id
1 'polypeptide(L)'
;LFKKGKFDEIDQRTYFREDVFASLLWQNDHRPNLAHLERAEANFEILIKGINYGVFRLKLTHNSRKDTEAYRQKNAMTQIHWGDVKPIIAQRDLLGRELRLYSRISDSQSFTIEID
;
A
#
# COMPACT_ATOMS: atom_id res chain seq x y z
N LEU A 1 6.40 -6.36 -0.18
CA LEU A 1 7.00 -5.17 -0.83
C LEU A 1 6.35 -5.02 -2.20
N PHE A 2 5.81 -3.84 -2.54
CA PHE A 2 5.49 -3.53 -3.94
C PHE A 2 6.82 -3.61 -4.73
N LYS A 3 6.94 -4.56 -5.65
CA LYS A 3 8.04 -4.58 -6.61
C LYS A 3 7.83 -3.43 -7.60
N LYS A 4 8.87 -3.04 -8.34
CA LYS A 4 8.80 -2.04 -9.42
C LYS A 4 7.59 -2.36 -10.33
N GLY A 5 6.53 -1.57 -10.21
CA GLY A 5 5.31 -1.75 -11.01
C GLY A 5 5.50 -1.21 -12.42
N LYS A 6 4.49 -1.35 -13.27
CA LYS A 6 4.42 -0.76 -14.62
C LYS A 6 4.08 0.73 -14.57
N PHE A 7 4.78 1.49 -13.73
CA PHE A 7 4.51 2.90 -13.58
C PHE A 7 5.44 3.69 -14.48
N ASP A 8 4.88 4.36 -15.49
CA ASP A 8 5.61 5.38 -16.23
C ASP A 8 5.60 6.67 -15.36
N GLU A 9 6.79 7.23 -15.14
CA GLU A 9 7.01 8.58 -14.57
C GLU A 9 6.68 8.85 -13.09
N ILE A 10 6.33 7.86 -12.26
CA ILE A 10 6.11 8.12 -10.81
C ILE A 10 7.37 7.89 -9.96
N ASP A 11 7.56 8.73 -8.94
CA ASP A 11 8.52 8.46 -7.86
C ASP A 11 7.89 7.65 -6.74
N GLN A 12 7.98 6.32 -6.84
CA GLN A 12 7.41 5.39 -5.84
C GLN A 12 7.94 5.57 -4.41
N ARG A 13 9.02 6.34 -4.21
CA ARG A 13 9.52 6.66 -2.87
C ARG A 13 8.53 7.49 -2.08
N THR A 14 7.78 8.37 -2.76
CA THR A 14 6.86 9.32 -2.13
C THR A 14 5.43 9.22 -2.67
N TYR A 15 5.25 8.87 -3.95
CA TYR A 15 3.96 8.88 -4.65
C TYR A 15 2.81 8.24 -3.88
N PHE A 16 3.01 7.02 -3.36
CA PHE A 16 1.95 6.35 -2.61
C PHE A 16 1.57 7.10 -1.33
N ARG A 17 2.53 7.70 -0.63
CA ARG A 17 2.30 8.42 0.63
C ARG A 17 1.77 9.84 0.41
N GLU A 18 2.22 10.52 -0.63
CA GLU A 18 1.96 11.94 -0.88
C GLU A 18 0.80 12.19 -1.85
N ASP A 19 0.49 11.23 -2.73
CA ASP A 19 -0.58 11.37 -3.73
C ASP A 19 -1.72 10.38 -3.47
N VAL A 20 -1.43 9.07 -3.43
CA VAL A 20 -2.47 8.03 -3.36
C VAL A 20 -3.14 7.98 -1.98
N PHE A 21 -2.34 7.99 -0.92
CA PHE A 21 -2.80 7.88 0.47
C PHE A 21 -2.69 9.21 1.24
N ALA A 22 -2.64 10.33 0.51
CA ALA A 22 -2.39 11.66 1.07
C ALA A 22 -3.42 12.08 2.13
N SER A 23 -4.67 11.68 1.91
CA SER A 23 -5.83 11.96 2.76
C SER A 23 -5.85 11.19 4.07
N LEU A 24 -5.07 10.12 4.22
CA LEU A 24 -5.10 9.31 5.42
C LEU A 24 -4.52 10.06 6.63
N LEU A 25 -5.02 9.72 7.81
CA LEU A 25 -4.50 10.24 9.08
C LEU A 25 -3.19 9.53 9.45
N TRP A 26 -2.08 9.99 8.87
CA TRP A 26 -0.75 9.48 9.17
C TRP A 26 -0.23 9.97 10.52
N GLN A 27 0.31 9.06 11.32
CA GLN A 27 0.93 9.36 12.61
C GLN A 27 2.28 8.65 12.73
N ASN A 28 3.28 9.30 13.32
CA ASN A 28 4.54 8.65 13.64
C ASN A 28 4.35 7.51 14.65
N ASP A 29 5.12 6.44 14.51
CA ASP A 29 5.15 5.35 15.47
C ASP A 29 5.55 5.87 16.86
N HIS A 30 4.79 5.50 17.89
CA HIS A 30 5.02 5.98 19.26
C HIS A 30 6.35 5.51 19.86
N ARG A 31 6.95 4.44 19.32
CA ARG A 31 8.22 3.92 19.83
C ARG A 31 9.38 4.81 19.32
N PRO A 32 10.22 5.37 20.21
CA PRO A 32 11.25 6.34 19.81
C PRO A 32 12.21 5.84 18.71
N ASN A 33 12.63 4.58 18.78
CA ASN A 33 13.51 3.97 17.77
C ASN A 33 12.83 3.78 16.40
N LEU A 34 11.51 3.89 16.34
CA LEU A 34 10.69 3.74 15.14
C LEU A 34 9.96 5.01 14.74
N ALA A 35 10.24 6.15 15.38
CA ALA A 35 9.57 7.42 15.11
C ALA A 35 9.66 7.90 13.64
N HIS A 36 10.63 7.40 12.89
CA HIS A 36 10.78 7.60 11.44
C HIS A 36 9.75 6.83 10.57
N LEU A 37 8.97 5.93 11.17
CA LEU A 37 7.88 5.23 10.51
C LEU A 37 6.59 5.97 10.77
N GLU A 38 5.86 6.29 9.71
CA GLU A 38 4.49 6.76 9.79
C GLU A 38 3.53 5.58 9.60
N ARG A 39 2.42 5.61 10.33
CA ARG A 39 1.38 4.59 10.35
C ARG A 39 0.05 5.23 9.96
N ALA A 40 -0.74 4.51 9.19
CA ALA A 40 -2.11 4.85 8.88
C ALA A 40 -2.93 3.56 8.74
N GLU A 41 -4.25 3.69 8.71
CA GLU A 41 -5.17 2.61 8.39
C GLU A 41 -6.19 3.10 7.38
N ALA A 42 -6.62 2.22 6.48
CA ALA A 42 -7.64 2.52 5.49
C ALA A 42 -8.46 1.27 5.17
N ASN A 43 -9.64 1.47 4.60
CA ASN A 43 -10.48 0.38 4.12
C ASN A 43 -10.09 0.00 2.70
N PHE A 44 -9.91 -1.29 2.45
CA PHE A 44 -9.59 -1.84 1.14
C PHE A 44 -10.65 -2.87 0.74
N GLU A 45 -11.38 -2.58 -0.33
CA GLU A 45 -12.19 -3.57 -1.03
C GLU A 45 -11.26 -4.47 -1.87
N ILE A 46 -11.39 -5.79 -1.71
CA ILE A 46 -10.52 -6.77 -2.37
C ILE A 46 -11.29 -7.49 -3.46
N LEU A 47 -10.86 -7.32 -4.71
CA LEU A 47 -11.36 -8.08 -5.86
C LEU A 47 -10.25 -8.97 -6.41
N ILE A 48 -10.55 -10.24 -6.62
CA ILE A 48 -9.61 -11.21 -7.19
C ILE A 48 -10.33 -11.96 -8.30
N LYS A 49 -9.81 -11.88 -9.54
CA LYS A 49 -10.39 -12.54 -10.72
C LYS A 49 -11.90 -12.22 -10.88
N GLY A 50 -12.28 -10.96 -10.64
CA GLY A 50 -13.65 -10.47 -10.71
C GLY A 50 -14.56 -10.84 -9.52
N ILE A 51 -14.06 -11.59 -8.53
CA ILE A 51 -14.82 -11.97 -7.33
C ILE A 51 -14.51 -10.97 -6.21
N ASN A 52 -15.55 -10.40 -5.60
CA ASN A 52 -15.42 -9.50 -4.45
C ASN A 52 -15.30 -10.30 -3.14
N TYR A 53 -14.19 -10.12 -2.43
CA TYR A 53 -13.90 -10.76 -1.14
C TYR A 53 -14.25 -9.90 0.08
N GLY A 54 -14.82 -8.71 -0.16
CA GLY A 54 -15.25 -7.78 0.87
C GLY A 54 -14.23 -6.69 1.18
N VAL A 55 -14.54 -5.92 2.24
CA VAL A 55 -13.76 -4.78 2.69
C VAL A 55 -12.95 -5.14 3.93
N PHE A 56 -11.66 -4.83 3.90
CA PHE A 56 -10.73 -5.08 5.00
C PHE A 56 -10.03 -3.80 5.43
N ARG A 57 -9.99 -3.57 6.74
CA ARG A 57 -9.22 -2.47 7.31
C ARG A 57 -7.75 -2.86 7.39
N LEU A 58 -6.92 -2.32 6.51
CA LEU A 58 -5.49 -2.66 6.42
C LEU A 58 -4.63 -1.55 7.00
N LYS A 59 -3.50 -1.97 7.58
CA LYS A 59 -2.47 -1.06 8.08
C LYS A 59 -1.56 -0.66 6.94
N LEU A 60 -1.17 0.61 6.94
CA LEU A 60 -0.13 1.14 6.07
C LEU A 60 1.08 1.58 6.88
N THR A 61 2.24 1.56 6.24
CA THR A 61 3.46 2.12 6.82
C THR A 61 4.24 2.85 5.76
N HIS A 62 4.70 4.04 6.11
CA HIS A 62 5.66 4.79 5.32
C HIS A 62 6.95 4.97 6.12
N ASN A 63 8.10 4.76 5.49
CA ASN A 63 9.39 5.07 6.08
C ASN A 63 9.89 6.40 5.52
N SER A 64 9.90 7.44 6.36
CA SER A 64 10.25 8.81 5.95
C SER A 64 11.74 9.05 5.76
N ARG A 65 12.60 8.07 6.09
CA ARG A 65 14.05 8.20 5.97
C ARG A 65 14.52 8.19 4.52
N LYS A 66 15.25 9.23 4.14
CA LYS A 66 15.86 9.39 2.81
C LYS A 66 17.31 8.93 2.74
N ASP A 67 17.93 8.65 3.88
CA ASP A 67 19.34 8.25 4.01
C ASP A 67 19.57 6.72 3.92
N THR A 68 18.50 5.93 3.80
CA THR A 68 18.56 4.47 3.75
C THR A 68 18.94 3.93 2.38
N GLU A 69 19.53 2.73 2.35
CA GLU A 69 19.83 2.02 1.11
C GLU A 69 18.57 1.77 0.27
N ALA A 70 17.44 1.45 0.93
CA ALA A 70 16.16 1.28 0.25
C ALA A 70 15.73 2.54 -0.52
N TYR A 71 15.90 3.72 0.08
CA TYR A 71 15.58 4.99 -0.57
C TYR A 71 16.50 5.26 -1.77
N ARG A 72 17.80 5.00 -1.63
CA ARG A 72 18.80 5.18 -2.70
C ARG A 72 18.56 4.26 -3.88
N GLN A 73 18.17 3.01 -3.61
CA GLN A 73 17.77 2.02 -4.62
C GLN A 73 16.38 2.30 -5.23
N LYS A 74 15.76 3.43 -4.89
CA LYS A 74 14.42 3.84 -5.33
C LYS A 74 13.34 2.81 -5.00
N ASN A 75 13.45 2.10 -3.88
CA ASN A 75 12.38 1.20 -3.44
C ASN A 75 11.14 2.01 -3.02
N ALA A 76 9.98 1.38 -3.10
CA ALA A 76 8.77 1.93 -2.51
C ALA A 76 8.94 2.03 -0.98
N MET A 77 8.75 3.24 -0.43
CA MET A 77 8.88 3.48 1.01
C MET A 77 7.55 3.30 1.76
N THR A 78 6.46 3.16 1.02
CA THR A 78 5.11 2.90 1.53
C THR A 78 4.72 1.45 1.32
N GLN A 79 4.12 0.83 2.33
CA GLN A 79 3.73 -0.57 2.35
C GLN A 79 2.32 -0.75 2.89
N ILE A 80 1.55 -1.64 2.26
CA ILE A 80 0.28 -2.16 2.80
C ILE A 80 0.60 -3.49 3.51
N HIS A 81 0.09 -3.62 4.73
CA HIS A 81 0.19 -4.85 5.52
C HIS A 81 -1.06 -5.69 5.30
N TRP A 82 -0.87 -6.86 4.68
CA TRP A 82 -1.99 -7.70 4.26
C TRP A 82 -2.83 -8.29 5.40
N GLY A 83 -2.28 -8.44 6.62
CA GLY A 83 -3.04 -8.93 7.77
C GLY A 83 -3.89 -10.16 7.44
N ASP A 84 -5.18 -10.09 7.77
CA ASP A 84 -6.17 -11.15 7.56
C ASP A 84 -6.53 -11.41 6.09
N VAL A 85 -6.16 -10.50 5.17
CA VAL A 85 -6.31 -10.69 3.72
C VAL A 85 -5.23 -11.63 3.17
N LYS A 86 -4.12 -11.86 3.90
CA LYS A 86 -3.01 -12.68 3.41
C LYS A 86 -3.43 -14.05 2.86
N PRO A 87 -4.31 -14.84 3.51
CA PRO A 87 -4.71 -16.16 3.01
C PRO A 87 -5.42 -16.11 1.65
N ILE A 88 -6.15 -15.02 1.35
CA ILE A 88 -6.89 -14.89 0.09
C ILE A 88 -6.04 -14.37 -1.08
N ILE A 89 -4.96 -13.63 -0.81
CA ILE A 89 -4.07 -13.12 -1.87
C ILE A 89 -2.80 -13.96 -2.07
N ALA A 90 -2.42 -14.79 -1.09
CA ALA A 90 -1.22 -15.61 -1.15
C ALA A 90 -1.47 -16.95 -1.86
N GLN A 91 -2.24 -16.92 -2.95
CA GLN A 91 -2.58 -18.09 -3.74
C GLN A 91 -1.62 -18.24 -4.93
N ARG A 92 -1.24 -19.49 -5.25
CA ARG A 92 -0.27 -19.77 -6.33
C ARG A 92 -0.81 -19.37 -7.71
N ASP A 93 -2.12 -19.43 -7.93
CA ASP A 93 -2.77 -19.08 -9.19
C ASP A 93 -2.87 -17.55 -9.43
N LEU A 94 -2.46 -16.75 -8.44
CA LEU A 94 -2.31 -15.29 -8.56
C LEU A 94 -0.87 -14.88 -8.91
N LEU A 95 0.08 -15.82 -8.98
CA LEU A 95 1.43 -15.52 -9.43
C LEU A 95 1.42 -15.10 -10.90
N GLY A 96 2.09 -13.98 -11.20
CA GLY A 96 2.15 -13.42 -12.55
C GLY A 96 0.96 -12.53 -12.92
N ARG A 97 -0.08 -12.46 -12.07
CA ARG A 97 -1.18 -11.51 -12.23
C ARG A 97 -0.79 -10.08 -11.85
N GLU A 98 -1.55 -9.12 -12.34
CA GLU A 98 -1.37 -7.71 -12.08
C GLU A 98 -2.25 -7.25 -10.92
N LEU A 99 -1.67 -6.48 -10.01
CA LEU A 99 -2.41 -5.81 -8.95
C LEU A 99 -2.66 -4.36 -9.35
N ARG A 100 -3.93 -3.96 -9.37
CA ARG A 100 -4.37 -2.57 -9.60
C ARG A 100 -4.92 -2.00 -8.30
N LEU A 101 -4.60 -0.73 -8.06
CA LEU A 101 -5.04 0.01 -6.89
C LEU A 101 -5.82 1.23 -7.36
N TYR A 102 -7.04 1.38 -6.88
CA TYR A 102 -7.92 2.50 -7.21
C TYR A 102 -8.26 3.27 -5.94
N SER A 103 -8.23 4.60 -6.02
CA SER A 103 -8.80 5.46 -4.99
C SER A 103 -10.28 5.71 -5.29
N ARG A 104 -11.12 5.72 -4.26
CA ARG A 104 -12.53 6.03 -4.43
C ARG A 104 -12.72 7.55 -4.32
N ILE A 105 -13.06 8.21 -5.43
CA ILE A 105 -13.23 9.69 -5.47
C ILE A 105 -14.24 10.18 -4.42
N SER A 106 -15.29 9.40 -4.14
CA SER A 106 -16.32 9.75 -3.15
C SER A 106 -15.93 9.48 -1.69
N ASP A 107 -14.87 8.72 -1.44
CA ASP A 107 -14.39 8.37 -0.11
C ASP A 107 -12.86 8.25 -0.12
N SER A 108 -12.19 9.35 0.24
CA SER A 108 -10.73 9.44 0.22
C SER A 108 -10.03 8.58 1.27
N GLN A 109 -10.77 7.86 2.13
CA GLN A 109 -10.22 6.91 3.10
C GLN A 109 -10.40 5.44 2.67
N SER A 110 -11.00 5.21 1.50
CA SER A 110 -11.28 3.87 0.98
C SER A 110 -10.67 3.65 -0.40
N PHE A 111 -10.16 2.44 -0.59
CA PHE A 111 -9.47 2.02 -1.80
C PHE A 111 -9.98 0.67 -2.27
N THR A 112 -9.70 0.36 -3.53
CA THR A 112 -9.99 -0.93 -4.13
C THR A 112 -8.69 -1.54 -4.63
N ILE A 113 -8.42 -2.78 -4.22
CA ILE A 113 -7.34 -3.60 -4.74
C ILE A 113 -7.97 -4.68 -5.62
N GLU A 114 -7.55 -4.70 -6.89
CA GLU A 114 -7.95 -5.71 -7.86
C GLU A 114 -6.74 -6.54 -8.27
N ILE A 115 -6.87 -7.87 -8.31
CA ILE A 115 -5.84 -8.79 -8.81
C ILE A 115 -6.41 -9.59 -9.97
N ASP A 116 -5.84 -9.41 -11.17
CA ASP A 116 -6.24 -10.08 -12.41
C ASP A 116 -5.05 -10.47 -13.30
#